data_AF-X1V9I7-F1
#
_entry.id   AF-X1V9I7-F1
#
_cell.length_a   1.000
_cell.length_b   1.000
_cell.length_c   1.000
_cell.angle_alpha   90.00
_cell.angle_beta   90.00
_cell.angle_gamma   90.00
#
_symmetry.space_group_name_H-M   'P 1'
#
loop_
_entity.id
_entity.type
_entity.pdbx_description
1 polymer ?
#
loop_
_entity_poly.entity_id
_entity_poly.type
_entity_poly.pdbx_seq_one_letter_code
_entity_poly.pdbx_strand_id
1 'polypeptide(L)' 'MSEKMSCPNCGYKFDGHTCITDKNAEFGDDDISICFNCGEVHQLRNGILELIDIKDLPIKMRKKILRINVVRQMVKK' A
#
# COMPACT_ATOMS: atom_id res chain seq x y z
N MET A 1 2.70 1.01 17.11
CA MET A 1 2.70 1.48 15.71
C MET A 1 2.80 2.99 15.74
N SER A 2 3.87 3.55 15.19
CA SER A 2 4.06 5.00 15.10
C SER A 2 2.98 5.59 14.18
N GLU A 3 2.62 6.86 14.38
CA GLU A 3 1.62 7.59 13.58
C GLU A 3 1.90 7.58 12.06
N LYS A 4 3.12 7.20 11.67
CA LYS A 4 3.63 7.13 10.29
C LYS A 4 3.02 6.02 9.43
N MET A 5 2.27 5.08 10.01
CA MET A 5 1.56 4.02 9.29
C MET A 5 0.07 4.36 9.08
N SER A 6 -0.18 5.53 8.49
CA SER A 6 -1.52 5.92 8.04
C SER A 6 -1.49 6.20 6.54
N CYS A 7 -2.56 5.88 5.82
CA CYS A 7 -2.68 6.21 4.41
C CYS A 7 -2.70 7.74 4.23
N PRO A 8 -1.76 8.34 3.50
CA PRO A 8 -1.72 9.80 3.28
C PRO A 8 -2.92 10.32 2.48
N ASN A 9 -3.60 9.46 1.70
CA ASN A 9 -4.77 9.85 0.94
C ASN A 9 -6.06 9.85 1.78
N CYS A 10 -6.41 8.74 2.43
CA CYS A 10 -7.71 8.59 3.11
C CYS A 10 -7.64 8.64 4.64
N GLY A 11 -6.43 8.78 5.22
CA GLY A 11 -6.22 8.82 6.67
C GLY A 11 -6.45 7.48 7.38
N TYR A 12 -6.71 6.40 6.65
CA TYR A 12 -6.91 5.08 7.23
C TYR A 12 -5.64 4.63 7.95
N LYS A 13 -5.76 4.33 9.25
CA LYS A 13 -4.67 3.80 10.06
C LYS A 13 -4.52 2.33 9.74
N PHE A 14 -3.38 1.94 9.19
CA PHE A 14 -3.08 0.54 8.93
C PHE A 14 -3.11 -0.22 10.26
N ASP A 15 -3.82 -1.34 10.29
CA ASP A 15 -3.87 -2.23 11.46
C ASP A 15 -3.45 -3.65 11.04
N GLY A 16 -3.07 -4.46 12.03
CA GLY A 16 -2.63 -5.85 11.78
C GLY A 16 -3.74 -6.77 11.25
N HIS A 17 -4.99 -6.30 11.15
CA HIS A 17 -6.10 -7.06 10.58
C HIS A 17 -6.24 -6.83 9.08
N THR A 18 -5.98 -5.61 8.61
CA THR A 18 -6.08 -5.22 7.20
C THR A 18 -4.75 -5.30 6.46
N CYS A 19 -3.63 -5.24 7.16
CA CYS A 19 -2.31 -5.42 6.60
C CYS A 19 -1.82 -6.85 6.86
N ILE A 20 -1.69 -7.65 5.80
CA ILE A 20 -0.96 -8.92 5.85
C ILE A 20 0.54 -8.58 5.91
N THR A 21 0.99 -8.18 7.09
CA THR A 21 2.39 -7.97 7.38
C THR A 21 2.76 -8.98 8.45
N ASP A 22 3.83 -9.75 8.23
CA ASP A 22 4.42 -10.52 9.31
C ASP A 22 4.78 -9.54 10.44
N LYS A 23 4.54 -9.92 11.70
CA LYS A 23 4.92 -9.10 12.86
C LYS A 23 6.42 -8.81 12.89
N ASN A 24 7.21 -9.58 12.13
CA ASN A 24 8.65 -9.46 11.97
C ASN A 24 9.07 -8.87 10.61
N ALA A 25 8.13 -8.38 9.80
CA ALA A 25 8.48 -7.76 8.53
C ALA A 25 9.25 -6.45 8.78
N GLU A 26 10.53 -6.44 8.43
CA GLU A 26 11.31 -5.21 8.34
C GLU A 26 10.99 -4.54 7.00
N PHE A 27 10.45 -3.33 7.07
CA PHE A 27 10.20 -2.54 5.86
C PHE A 27 11.46 -1.74 5.51
N GLY A 28 11.90 -1.90 4.28
CA GLY A 28 12.98 -1.10 3.70
C GLY A 28 12.45 0.22 3.18
N ASP A 29 13.34 1.20 3.07
CA ASP A 29 13.08 2.35 2.20
C ASP A 29 12.80 1.85 0.77
N ASP A 30 11.93 2.58 0.08
CA ASP A 30 11.36 2.28 -1.23
C ASP A 30 10.36 1.12 -1.33
N ASP A 31 9.99 0.49 -0.21
CA ASP A 31 8.93 -0.51 -0.19
C ASP A 31 7.58 0.05 -0.65
N ILE A 32 6.86 -0.77 -1.42
CA ILE A 32 5.56 -0.39 -1.99
C ILE A 32 4.42 -0.87 -1.10
N SER A 33 3.54 0.05 -0.71
CA SER A 33 2.34 -0.22 0.07
C SER A 33 1.08 0.10 -0.73
N ILE A 34 0.06 -0.74 -0.61
CA ILE A 34 -1.26 -0.52 -1.22
C ILE A 34 -2.27 -0.38 -0.10
N CYS A 35 -3.03 0.71 -0.08
CA CYS A 35 -4.10 0.85 0.89
C CYS A 35 -5.31 0.02 0.48
N PHE A 36 -5.67 -0.99 1.26
CA PHE A 36 -6.86 -1.80 0.97
C PHE A 36 -8.19 -1.07 1.21
N ASN A 37 -8.19 0.05 1.94
CA ASN A 37 -9.38 0.88 2.11
C ASN A 37 -9.68 1.74 0.86
N CYS A 38 -8.71 2.54 0.38
CA CYS A 38 -8.91 3.47 -0.73
C CYS A 38 -8.30 3.04 -2.07
N GLY A 39 -7.45 2.01 -2.10
CA GLY A 39 -6.83 1.45 -3.30
C GLY A 39 -5.58 2.18 -3.78
N GLU A 40 -5.16 3.24 -3.10
CA GLU A 40 -3.99 4.03 -3.49
C GLU A 40 -2.68 3.32 -3.22
N VAL A 41 -1.67 3.68 -4.02
CA VAL A 41 -0.31 3.15 -3.95
C VAL A 41 0.60 4.18 -3.29
N HIS A 42 1.43 3.69 -2.38
CA HIS A 42 2.35 4.50 -1.60
C HIS A 42 3.74 3.89 -1.66
N GLN A 43 4.76 4.73 -1.45
CA GLN A 43 6.13 4.30 -1.27
C GLN A 43 6.61 4.70 0.12
N LEU A 44 7.26 3.77 0.83
CA LEU A 44 7.87 4.07 2.12
C LEU A 44 9.20 4.79 1.90
N ARG A 45 9.36 5.98 2.49
CA ARG A 45 10.62 6.74 2.45
C ARG A 45 10.88 7.37 3.81
N ASN A 46 12.05 7.14 4.39
CA ASN A 46 12.42 7.64 5.72
C ASN A 46 11.38 7.26 6.79
N GLY A 47 10.77 6.07 6.63
CA GLY A 47 9.69 5.57 7.49
C GLY A 47 8.35 6.30 7.34
N ILE A 48 8.13 7.09 6.28
CA ILE A 48 6.87 7.77 5.96
C ILE A 48 6.31 7.22 4.65
N LEU A 49 4.99 6.99 4.60
CA LEU A 49 4.31 6.60 3.37
C LEU A 49 3.98 7.84 2.54
N GLU A 50 4.58 7.93 1.36
CA GLU A 50 4.31 8.98 0.38
C GLU A 50 3.39 8.45 -0.73
N LEU A 51 2.43 9.25 -1.16
CA LEU A 51 1.57 8.91 -2.29
C LEU A 51 2.37 8.96 -3.59
N ILE A 52 2.21 7.95 -4.44
CA ILE A 52 2.86 7.89 -5.76
C ILE A 52 1.85 7.52 -6.86
N ASP A 53 2.10 7.94 -8.11
CA ASP A 53 1.35 7.37 -9.23
C ASP A 53 1.94 5.99 -9.54
N ILE A 54 1.06 4.98 -9.66
CA ILE A 54 1.45 3.63 -10.05
C ILE A 54 2.27 3.64 -11.36
N LYS A 55 2.06 4.60 -12.26
CA LYS A 55 2.80 4.77 -13.53
C LYS A 55 4.30 4.95 -13.34
N ASP A 56 4.72 5.50 -12.19
CA ASP A 56 6.12 5.76 -11.86
C ASP A 56 6.86 4.47 -11.47
N LEU A 57 6.13 3.38 -11.21
CA LEU A 57 6.71 2.09 -10.86
C LEU A 57 7.21 1.30 -12.09
N PRO A 58 8.23 0.45 -11.91
CA PRO A 58 8.67 -0.48 -12.95
C PRO A 58 7.50 -1.32 -13.50
N ILE A 59 7.48 -1.55 -14.82
CA ILE A 59 6.38 -2.25 -15.53
C ILE A 59 6.01 -3.58 -14.86
N LYS A 60 7.02 -4.33 -14.39
CA LYS A 60 6.83 -5.61 -13.71
C LYS A 60 6.03 -5.47 -12.40
N MET A 61 6.31 -4.42 -11.62
CA MET A 61 5.59 -4.11 -10.39
C MET A 61 4.17 -3.63 -10.68
N ARG A 62 3.99 -2.71 -11.64
CA ARG A 62 2.66 -2.25 -12.09
C ARG A 62 1.75 -3.42 -12.44
N LYS A 63 2.25 -4.36 -13.24
CA LYS A 63 1.50 -5.56 -13.63
C LYS A 63 1.13 -6.44 -12.43
N LYS A 64 2.01 -6.58 -11.43
CA LYS A 64 1.71 -7.32 -10.20
C LYS A 64 0.62 -6.62 -9.37
N ILE A 65 0.76 -5.31 -9.15
CA ILE A 65 -0.20 -4.51 -8.36
C ILE A 65 -1.58 -4.51 -9.03
N LEU A 66 -1.64 -4.32 -10.35
CA LEU A 66 -2.90 -4.37 -11.10
C LEU A 66 -3.55 -5.75 -11.06
N ARG A 67 -2.77 -6.85 -11.02
CA ARG A 67 -3.29 -8.21 -10.81
C ARG A 67 -3.83 -8.42 -9.40
N ILE A 68 -3.20 -7.83 -8.39
CA ILE A 68 -3.66 -7.89 -6.99
C ILE A 68 -4.94 -7.05 -6.82
N ASN A 69 -5.00 -5.89 -7.47
CA ASN A 69 -6.17 -4.99 -7.48
C ASN A 69 -7.38 -5.53 -8.27
N VAL A 70 -7.33 -6.75 -8.85
CA VAL A 70 -8.49 -7.42 -9.46
C VAL A 70 -9.62 -7.69 -8.45
N VAL A 71 -9.34 -7.69 -7.14
CA VAL A 71 -10.36 -7.95 -6.12
C VAL A 71 -11.35 -6.78 -5.93
N ARG A 72 -11.02 -5.54 -6.35
CA ARG A 72 -11.90 -4.39 -6.12
C ARG A 72 -13.01 -4.20 -7.18
N GLN A 73 -12.88 -4.82 -8.35
CA GLN A 73 -13.98 -4.81 -9.35
C GLN A 73 -15.00 -5.94 -9.14
N MET A 74 -14.74 -6.92 -8.27
CA MET A 74 -15.66 -8.05 -8.06
C MET A 74 -16.54 -7.93 -6.80
N VAL A 75 -16.35 -6.91 -5.96
CA VAL A 75 -17.15 -6.70 -4.72
C VAL A 75 -17.84 -5.33 -4.74
N LYS A 76 -18.45 -4.99 -5.87
CA LYS A 76 -19.58 -4.06 -5.94
C LYS A 76 -20.72 -4.78 -6.66
N LYS A 77 -21.38 -5.70 -5.97
CA LYS A 77 -22.74 -6.15 -6.26
C LYS A 77 -23.63 -5.65 -5.14
#